data_AF-A0A379ESJ9-F1
#
_entry.id   AF-A0A379ESJ9-F1
#
_cell.length_a   1.000
_cell.length_b   1.000
_cell.length_c   1.000
_cell.angle_alpha   90.00
_cell.angle_beta   90.00
_cell.angle_gamma   90.00
#
_symmetry.space_group_name_H-M   'P 1'
#
loop_
_entity.id
_entity.type
_entity.pdbx_description
1 polymer ?
#
loop_
_entity_poly.entity_id
_entity_poly.type
_entity_poly.pdbx_seq_one_letter_code
_entity_poly.pdbx_strand_id
1 'polypeptide(L)'
;MKQQFSIILTALFAVTALVSSPSYATTKIEGIKTNSNAAVPQQCEKLFKETENLIAEAEKQPGTHKQVGKIKSKLNQSKQQILEMELATQIKSCDFALAKLNNLKQQEH
;
A
#
# COMPACT_ATOMS: atom_id res chain seq x y z
N MET A 1 6.52 49.41 -24.91
CA MET A 1 5.63 50.09 -23.95
C MET A 1 4.84 49.04 -23.19
N LYS A 2 4.81 49.14 -21.85
CA LYS A 2 3.78 48.66 -20.90
C LYS A 2 3.45 47.16 -20.97
N GLN A 3 4.09 46.27 -20.19
CA GLN A 3 3.83 46.04 -18.75
C GLN A 3 2.40 46.41 -18.33
N GLN A 4 1.75 45.48 -17.61
CA GLN A 4 0.78 45.64 -16.52
C GLN A 4 -0.30 44.56 -16.63
N PHE A 5 -0.15 43.45 -15.89
CA PHE A 5 -1.27 42.83 -15.17
C PHE A 5 -0.71 42.16 -13.91
N SER A 6 -0.49 43.02 -12.92
CA SER A 6 -0.70 42.67 -11.52
C SER A 6 -2.09 42.02 -11.38
N ILE A 7 -2.19 40.94 -10.63
CA ILE A 7 -2.92 40.91 -9.35
C ILE A 7 -2.60 39.58 -8.66
N ILE A 8 -2.18 39.75 -7.42
CA ILE A 8 -1.72 38.79 -6.44
C ILE A 8 -2.92 37.93 -5.99
N LEU A 9 -2.88 36.62 -6.22
CA LEU A 9 -3.76 35.67 -5.52
C LEU A 9 -2.98 34.99 -4.40
N THR A 10 -2.78 35.73 -3.31
CA THR A 10 -2.39 35.18 -2.02
C THR A 10 -3.67 34.90 -1.23
N ALA A 11 -4.24 33.70 -1.38
CA ALA A 11 -5.23 33.21 -0.46
C ALA A 11 -4.54 32.28 0.55
N LEU A 12 -4.30 32.84 1.74
CA LEU A 12 -3.86 32.16 2.95
C LEU A 12 -4.92 31.10 3.32
N PHE A 13 -4.61 29.82 3.15
CA PHE A 13 -5.39 28.76 3.79
C PHE A 13 -4.90 28.61 5.23
N ALA A 14 -5.54 29.32 6.14
CA ALA A 14 -5.46 29.05 7.57
C ALA A 14 -6.25 27.77 7.86
N VAL A 15 -5.58 26.61 7.83
CA VAL A 15 -6.12 25.38 8.41
C VAL A 15 -5.68 25.34 9.87
N THR A 16 -6.60 25.70 10.75
CA THR A 16 -6.52 25.41 12.17
C THR A 16 -6.49 23.90 12.37
N ALA A 17 -5.37 23.38 12.86
CA ALA A 17 -5.26 22.01 13.35
C ALA A 17 -6.06 21.88 14.65
N LEU A 18 -7.26 21.30 14.57
CA LEU A 18 -7.86 20.63 15.72
C LEU A 18 -7.32 19.20 15.74
N VAL A 19 -6.29 18.99 16.56
CA VAL A 19 -5.80 17.67 16.93
C VAL A 19 -6.81 17.02 17.88
N SER A 20 -7.79 16.31 17.32
CA SER A 20 -8.61 15.38 18.09
C SER A 20 -7.85 14.08 18.24
N SER A 21 -7.23 13.87 19.40
CA SER A 21 -6.60 12.61 19.77
C SER A 21 -7.63 11.47 19.73
N PRO A 22 -7.42 10.37 18.98
CA PRO A 22 -8.12 9.13 19.28
C PRO A 22 -7.50 8.54 20.55
N SER A 23 -8.22 8.66 21.67
CA SER A 23 -8.00 7.80 22.83
C SER A 23 -8.28 6.37 22.42
N TYR A 24 -7.24 5.61 22.08
CA TYR A 24 -7.33 4.16 22.00
C TYR A 24 -7.55 3.65 23.42
N ALA A 25 -8.82 3.39 23.75
CA ALA A 25 -9.19 2.67 24.94
C ALA A 25 -8.42 1.35 24.94
N THR A 26 -7.52 1.22 25.93
CA THR A 26 -6.84 -0.03 26.26
C THR A 26 -7.91 -1.03 26.69
N THR A 27 -8.36 -1.83 25.72
CA THR A 27 -9.11 -3.04 26.03
C THR A 27 -8.05 -4.10 26.21
N LYS A 28 -7.82 -4.48 27.47
CA LYS A 28 -7.05 -5.67 27.80
C LYS A 28 -7.72 -6.85 27.09
N ILE A 29 -7.13 -7.31 26.01
CA ILE A 29 -7.38 -8.64 25.47
C ILE A 29 -6.20 -9.47 25.93
N GLU A 30 -6.47 -10.30 26.94
CA GLU A 30 -5.62 -11.41 27.32
C GLU A 30 -5.41 -12.32 26.12
N GLY A 31 -4.15 -12.39 25.68
CA GLY A 31 -3.45 -13.59 25.24
C GLY A 31 -4.01 -14.36 24.05
N ILE A 32 -3.33 -14.25 22.89
CA ILE A 32 -2.95 -15.43 22.10
C ILE A 32 -1.52 -15.25 21.55
N LYS A 33 -0.61 -15.98 22.18
CA LYS A 33 0.63 -16.61 21.66
C LYS A 33 1.31 -15.96 20.44
N THR A 34 2.45 -15.35 20.73
CA THR A 34 3.60 -15.26 19.84
C THR A 34 3.99 -16.65 19.31
N ASN A 35 3.53 -16.99 18.10
CA ASN A 35 4.16 -18.04 17.31
C ASN A 35 5.12 -17.39 16.32
N SER A 36 6.38 -17.33 16.73
CA SER A 36 7.52 -17.39 15.81
C SER A 36 7.29 -18.59 14.89
N ASN A 37 7.20 -18.34 13.57
CA ASN A 37 6.74 -19.24 12.48
C ASN A 37 5.24 -19.22 12.14
N ALA A 38 4.54 -18.09 12.27
CA ALA A 38 3.26 -17.93 11.58
C ALA A 38 3.51 -17.93 10.06
N ALA A 39 3.17 -19.04 9.40
CA ALA A 39 3.22 -19.11 7.94
C ALA A 39 2.37 -17.97 7.34
N VAL A 40 2.88 -17.35 6.27
CA VAL A 40 2.18 -16.27 5.58
C VAL A 40 0.82 -16.80 5.10
N PRO A 41 -0.29 -16.06 5.30
CA PRO A 41 -1.58 -16.50 4.81
C PRO A 41 -1.55 -16.78 3.30
N GLN A 42 -2.21 -17.85 2.89
CA GLN A 42 -2.25 -18.30 1.50
C GLN A 42 -2.78 -17.22 0.53
N GLN A 43 -3.64 -16.32 1.00
CA GLN A 43 -4.13 -15.17 0.26
C GLN A 43 -3.00 -14.16 -0.03
N CYS A 44 -2.14 -13.89 0.96
CA CYS A 44 -1.00 -13.01 0.80
C CYS A 44 0.06 -13.63 -0.10
N GLU A 45 0.34 -14.93 0.04
CA GLU A 45 1.24 -15.65 -0.86
C GLU A 45 0.77 -15.54 -2.32
N LYS A 46 -0.52 -15.78 -2.56
CA LYS A 46 -1.12 -15.66 -3.90
C LYS A 46 -0.98 -14.23 -4.44
N LEU A 47 -1.29 -13.22 -3.64
CA LEU A 47 -1.18 -11.82 -4.02
C LEU A 47 0.26 -11.46 -4.42
N PHE A 48 1.22 -11.83 -3.58
CA PHE A 48 2.62 -11.54 -3.82
C PHE A 48 3.11 -12.23 -5.08
N LYS A 49 2.77 -13.51 -5.28
CA LYS A 49 3.15 -14.26 -6.47
C LYS A 49 2.57 -13.67 -7.75
N GLU A 50 1.28 -13.31 -7.77
CA GLU A 50 0.68 -12.65 -8.93
C GLU A 50 1.36 -11.32 -9.23
N THR A 51 1.68 -10.54 -8.20
CA THR A 51 2.39 -9.26 -8.36
C THR A 51 3.80 -9.46 -8.89
N GLU A 52 4.54 -10.46 -8.39
CA GLU A 52 5.87 -10.83 -8.88
C GLU A 52 5.85 -11.26 -10.35
N ASN A 53 4.82 -12.00 -10.77
CA ASN A 53 4.65 -12.37 -12.17
C ASN A 53 4.44 -11.14 -13.07
N LEU A 54 3.63 -10.17 -12.63
CA LEU A 54 3.43 -8.91 -13.35
C LEU A 54 4.71 -8.07 -13.42
N ILE A 55 5.48 -8.04 -12.33
CA ILE A 55 6.80 -7.41 -12.29
C ILE A 55 7.73 -8.08 -13.30
N ALA A 56 7.81 -9.41 -13.32
CA ALA A 56 8.66 -10.16 -14.24
C ALA A 56 8.26 -9.96 -15.71
N GLU A 57 6.97 -9.79 -16.00
CA GLU A 57 6.52 -9.42 -17.35
C GLU A 57 6.91 -7.98 -17.70
N ALA A 58 6.74 -7.04 -16.76
CA ALA A 58 7.17 -5.67 -16.95
C ALA A 58 8.69 -5.55 -17.15
N GLU A 59 9.52 -6.38 -16.51
CA GLU A 59 10.98 -6.40 -16.71
C GLU A 59 11.39 -6.71 -18.14
N LYS A 60 10.60 -7.51 -18.87
CA LYS A 60 10.88 -7.85 -20.27
C LYS A 60 10.57 -6.71 -21.24
N GLN A 61 9.78 -5.73 -20.80
CA GLN A 61 9.40 -4.59 -21.64
C GLN A 61 10.56 -3.58 -21.75
N PRO A 62 10.85 -3.04 -22.95
CA PRO A 62 11.92 -2.04 -23.10
C PRO A 62 11.59 -0.76 -22.32
N GLY A 63 12.60 -0.20 -21.64
CA GLY A 63 12.48 1.08 -20.92
C GLY A 63 11.90 1.02 -19.49
N THR A 64 11.52 -0.15 -18.98
CA THR A 64 10.83 -0.29 -17.68
C THR A 64 11.76 -0.62 -16.50
N HIS A 65 12.98 -1.11 -16.74
CA HIS A 65 13.90 -1.64 -15.72
C HIS A 65 14.08 -0.76 -14.47
N LYS A 66 14.21 0.58 -14.61
CA LYS A 66 14.32 1.48 -13.44
C LYS A 66 13.03 1.53 -12.62
N GLN A 67 11.88 1.52 -13.27
CA GLN A 67 10.58 1.59 -12.60
C GLN A 67 10.30 0.26 -11.89
N VAL A 68 10.58 -0.86 -12.56
CA VAL A 68 10.44 -2.19 -11.98
C VAL A 68 11.32 -2.35 -10.74
N GLY A 69 12.57 -1.91 -10.76
CA GLY A 69 13.43 -1.96 -9.57
C GLY A 69 12.82 -1.27 -8.35
N LYS A 70 12.17 -0.10 -8.55
CA LYS A 70 11.44 0.60 -7.47
C LYS A 70 10.21 -0.16 -7.01
N ILE A 71 9.46 -0.77 -7.93
CA ILE A 71 8.27 -1.57 -7.62
C ILE A 71 8.65 -2.79 -6.78
N LYS A 72 9.71 -3.52 -7.16
CA LYS A 72 10.22 -4.67 -6.41
C LYS A 72 10.63 -4.30 -4.98
N SER A 73 11.30 -3.16 -4.81
CA SER A 73 11.65 -2.64 -3.48
C SER A 73 10.42 -2.36 -2.62
N LYS A 74 9.40 -1.69 -3.18
CA LYS A 74 8.13 -1.43 -2.49
C LYS A 74 7.36 -2.71 -2.16
N LEU A 75 7.37 -3.69 -3.07
CA LEU A 75 6.74 -5.00 -2.81
C LEU A 75 7.41 -5.69 -1.63
N ASN A 76 8.74 -5.72 -1.58
CA ASN A 76 9.48 -6.29 -0.45
C ASN A 76 9.18 -5.57 0.86
N GLN A 77 9.12 -4.24 0.86
CA GLN A 77 8.72 -3.46 2.02
C GLN A 77 7.30 -3.83 2.49
N SER A 78 6.35 -3.91 1.56
CA SER A 78 4.95 -4.30 1.85
C SER A 78 4.86 -5.69 2.45
N LYS A 79 5.65 -6.66 1.95
CA LYS A 79 5.75 -8.00 2.53
C LYS A 79 6.15 -7.94 4.00
N GLN A 80 7.22 -7.22 4.33
CA GLN A 80 7.68 -7.09 5.72
C GLN A 80 6.60 -6.46 6.60
N GLN A 81 5.97 -5.37 6.13
CA GLN A 81 4.89 -4.70 6.86
C GLN A 81 3.71 -5.62 7.14
N ILE A 82 3.31 -6.46 6.17
CA ILE A 82 2.22 -7.42 6.35
C ILE A 82 2.59 -8.47 7.39
N LEU A 83 3.84 -8.93 7.45
CA LEU A 83 4.29 -9.90 8.46
C LEU A 83 4.24 -9.33 9.89
N GLU A 84 4.36 -8.01 10.03
CA GLU A 84 4.25 -7.30 11.31
C GLU A 84 2.79 -7.05 11.74
N MET A 85 1.81 -7.31 10.87
CA MET A 85 0.39 -7.12 11.17
C MET A 85 -0.25 -8.33 11.84
N GLU A 86 -1.36 -8.10 12.54
CA GLU A 86 -2.24 -9.15 13.04
C GLU A 86 -2.79 -10.06 11.92
N LEU A 87 -2.84 -11.38 12.16
CA LEU A 87 -3.18 -12.40 11.16
C LEU A 87 -4.51 -12.12 10.44
N ALA A 88 -5.56 -11.77 11.19
CA ALA A 88 -6.87 -11.45 10.61
C ALA A 88 -6.81 -10.23 9.68
N THR A 89 -5.98 -9.24 10.03
CA THR A 89 -5.75 -8.06 9.21
C THR A 89 -4.91 -8.39 7.98
N GLN A 90 -3.93 -9.28 8.09
CA GLN A 90 -3.18 -9.79 6.93
C GLN A 90 -4.13 -10.41 5.90
N ILE A 91 -4.96 -11.36 6.34
CA ILE A 91 -5.95 -12.05 5.48
C ILE A 91 -6.85 -11.02 4.79
N LYS A 92 -7.47 -10.11 5.56
CA LYS A 92 -8.39 -9.11 5.02
C LYS A 92 -7.72 -8.16 4.02
N SER A 93 -6.52 -7.69 4.31
CA SER A 93 -5.77 -6.80 3.43
C SER A 93 -5.38 -7.49 2.12
N CYS A 94 -4.94 -8.75 2.19
CA CYS A 94 -4.53 -9.51 1.03
C CYS A 94 -5.73 -9.92 0.16
N ASP A 95 -6.86 -10.28 0.75
CA ASP A 95 -8.11 -10.55 0.02
C ASP A 95 -8.62 -9.31 -0.72
N PHE A 96 -8.63 -8.16 -0.05
CA PHE A 96 -9.00 -6.89 -0.67
C PHE A 96 -8.10 -6.56 -1.86
N ALA A 97 -6.79 -6.70 -1.70
CA ALA A 97 -5.82 -6.44 -2.74
C ALA A 97 -5.94 -7.44 -3.91
N LEU A 98 -6.20 -8.72 -3.64
CA LEU A 98 -6.47 -9.73 -4.67
C LEU A 98 -7.72 -9.39 -5.47
N ALA A 99 -8.81 -9.01 -4.81
CA ALA A 99 -10.04 -8.60 -5.49
C ALA A 99 -9.78 -7.40 -6.41
N LYS A 100 -9.06 -6.39 -5.90
CA LYS A 100 -8.69 -5.21 -6.71
C LYS A 100 -7.80 -5.59 -7.89
N LEU A 101 -6.82 -6.47 -7.69
CA LEU A 101 -5.93 -6.93 -8.76
C LEU A 101 -6.71 -7.67 -9.85
N ASN A 102 -7.64 -8.54 -9.47
CA ASN A 102 -8.48 -9.25 -10.43
C ASN A 102 -9.37 -8.30 -11.23
N ASN A 103 -9.95 -7.28 -10.59
CA ASN A 103 -10.74 -6.26 -11.28
C ASN A 103 -9.88 -5.48 -12.29
N LEU A 104 -8.65 -5.11 -11.94
CA LEU A 104 -7.74 -4.43 -12.85
C LEU A 104 -7.42 -5.33 -14.06
N LYS A 105 -7.10 -6.61 -13.84
CA LYS A 105 -6.84 -7.57 -14.94
C LYS A 105 -8.03 -7.75 -15.87
N GLN A 106 -9.26 -7.61 -15.37
CA GLN A 106 -10.48 -7.67 -16.18
C GLN A 106 -10.72 -6.39 -17.00
N GLN A 107 -10.19 -5.25 -16.58
CA GLN A 107 -10.33 -3.96 -17.29
C GLN A 107 -9.31 -3.79 -18.43
N GLU A 108 -8.21 -4.55 -18.40
CA GLU A 108 -7.16 -4.54 -19.43
C GLU A 108 -7.49 -5.44 -20.64
N HIS A 109 -8.72 -5.98 -20.70
CA HIS A 109 -9.27 -6.81 -21.78
C HIS A 109 -10.50 -6.13 -22.40
#